data_AF-A0A2A4FK71-F1
#
_entry.id   AF-A0A2A4FK71-F1
#
_cell.length_a   1.000
_cell.length_b   1.000
_cell.length_c   1.000
_cell.angle_alpha   90.00
_cell.angle_beta   90.00
_cell.angle_gamma   90.00
#
_symmetry.space_group_name_H-M   'P 1'
#
loop_
_entity.id
_entity.type
_entity.pdbx_description
1 polymer ?
#
loop_
_entity_poly.entity_id
_entity_poly.type
_entity_poly.pdbx_seq_one_letter_code
_entity_poly.pdbx_strand_id
1 'polypeptide(L)'
;MPLTLNQLNALRNACANNPGGAIASFDLATLPGWPIPANQCACWRWASSGFGVPVNDDPGQMFTSIATGAALNAGSAWANHAPAVAFAAARHAEYVQYDAHGYAIVGAPPWGNWFTTVVDVVARSACQLGNMTPGAGAQANGERYYVCVHYDPVSNGVNNAPNYTHWWLAIHLGQLHGQDQYCCIEMFPGSTHLTFRINNAYALNDNVHVEVTDLSANHLAVLAAVI
;
A
#
# COMPACT_ATOMS: atom_id res chain seq x y z
N MET A 1 -1.92 -9.67 13.27
CA MET A 1 -1.17 -10.08 14.49
C MET A 1 0.01 -9.13 14.68
N PRO A 2 0.44 -8.82 15.92
CA PRO A 2 1.55 -7.91 16.17
C PRO A 2 2.91 -8.59 15.99
N LEU A 3 3.95 -7.80 15.69
CA LEU A 3 5.35 -8.22 15.78
C LEU A 3 5.73 -8.52 17.23
N THR A 4 6.73 -9.40 17.40
CA THR A 4 7.28 -9.68 18.73
C THR A 4 8.07 -8.48 19.25
N LEU A 5 8.18 -8.37 20.58
CA LEU A 5 8.96 -7.30 21.22
C LEU A 5 10.43 -7.29 20.76
N ASN A 6 11.02 -8.46 20.53
CA ASN A 6 12.40 -8.57 20.04
C ASN A 6 12.55 -7.97 18.63
N GLN A 7 11.63 -8.26 17.71
CA GLN A 7 11.63 -7.66 16.37
C GLN A 7 11.44 -6.15 16.42
N LEU A 8 10.52 -5.66 17.26
CA LEU A 8 10.31 -4.24 17.45
C LEU A 8 11.55 -3.54 18.01
N ASN A 9 12.24 -4.16 18.97
CA ASN A 9 13.47 -3.61 19.52
C ASN A 9 14.60 -3.59 18.49
N ALA A 10 14.71 -4.61 17.64
CA ALA A 10 15.65 -4.61 16.52
C ALA A 10 15.40 -3.44 15.56
N LEU A 11 14.14 -3.22 15.17
CA LEU A 11 13.75 -2.08 14.32
C LEU A 11 14.00 -0.71 14.99
N ARG A 12 13.67 -0.58 16.28
CA ARG A 12 13.93 0.64 17.06
C ARG A 12 15.42 0.94 17.16
N ASN A 13 16.25 -0.06 17.43
CA ASN A 13 17.70 0.07 17.46
C ASN A 13 18.25 0.49 16.09
N ALA A 14 17.71 -0.09 15.01
CA ALA A 14 18.06 0.32 13.66
C ALA A 14 17.73 1.80 13.40
N CYS A 15 16.56 2.28 13.83
CA CYS A 15 16.18 3.69 13.70
C CYS A 15 17.09 4.61 14.54
N ALA A 16 17.38 4.23 15.79
CA ALA A 16 18.26 5.00 16.67
C ALA A 16 19.70 5.12 16.13
N ASN A 17 20.20 4.06 15.49
CA ASN A 17 21.52 4.05 14.87
C ASN A 17 21.58 4.78 13.51
N ASN A 18 20.43 5.09 12.91
CA ASN A 18 20.33 5.73 11.60
C ASN A 18 19.41 6.98 11.65
N PRO A 19 19.75 8.01 12.45
CA PRO A 19 18.89 9.17 12.63
C PRO A 19 18.66 9.98 11.34
N GLY A 20 19.61 9.97 10.40
CA GLY A 20 19.48 10.59 9.07
C GLY A 20 18.75 9.73 8.03
N GLY A 21 18.28 8.56 8.43
CA GLY A 21 17.68 7.57 7.53
C GLY A 21 18.70 6.63 6.91
N ALA A 22 18.30 5.39 6.64
CA ALA A 22 19.10 4.40 5.92
C ALA A 22 18.23 3.51 5.04
N ILE A 23 18.84 2.87 4.05
CA ILE A 23 18.20 1.87 3.20
C ILE A 23 18.97 0.56 3.32
N ALA A 24 18.28 -0.50 3.66
CA ALA A 24 18.77 -1.86 3.60
C ALA A 24 17.91 -2.67 2.61
N SER A 25 18.43 -3.74 2.05
CA SER A 25 17.67 -4.63 1.17
C SER A 25 17.99 -6.08 1.48
N PHE A 26 16.97 -6.92 1.41
CA PHE A 26 17.06 -8.34 1.68
C PHE A 26 16.48 -9.13 0.51
N ASP A 27 17.25 -10.07 -0.04
CA ASP A 27 16.80 -10.92 -1.14
C ASP A 27 15.90 -12.06 -0.63
N LEU A 28 14.61 -11.99 -0.93
CA LEU A 28 13.63 -13.01 -0.52
C LEU A 28 13.91 -14.38 -1.14
N ALA A 29 14.61 -14.43 -2.28
CA ALA A 29 14.98 -15.71 -2.91
C ALA A 29 15.89 -16.56 -2.02
N THR A 30 16.51 -15.97 -0.99
CA THR A 30 17.37 -16.67 -0.03
C THR A 30 16.60 -17.36 1.10
N LEU A 31 15.31 -17.08 1.25
CA LEU A 31 14.48 -17.65 2.32
C LEU A 31 13.99 -19.07 1.97
N PRO A 32 14.29 -20.09 2.80
CA PRO A 32 13.76 -21.43 2.60
C PRO A 32 12.23 -21.43 2.62
N GLY A 33 11.59 -22.01 1.60
CA GLY A 33 10.14 -22.11 1.51
C GLY A 33 9.42 -20.85 1.04
N TRP A 34 10.15 -19.80 0.64
CA TRP A 34 9.60 -18.55 0.08
C TRP A 34 10.06 -18.28 -1.38
N PRO A 35 9.92 -19.24 -2.32
CA PRO A 35 10.24 -18.97 -3.71
C PRO A 35 9.13 -18.13 -4.35
N ILE A 36 9.11 -16.83 -4.11
CA ILE A 36 8.21 -15.92 -4.85
C ILE A 36 8.82 -15.72 -6.24
N PRO A 37 8.14 -16.14 -7.31
CA PRO A 37 8.64 -15.91 -8.66
C PRO A 37 8.81 -14.42 -8.94
N ALA A 38 9.87 -14.01 -9.66
CA ALA A 38 10.13 -12.58 -9.92
C ALA A 38 8.96 -11.85 -10.60
N ASN A 39 8.15 -12.54 -11.41
CA ASN A 39 6.95 -12.00 -12.07
C ASN A 39 5.72 -11.90 -11.16
N GLN A 40 5.83 -12.37 -9.93
CA GLN A 40 4.82 -12.29 -8.89
C GLN A 40 5.15 -11.21 -7.86
N CYS A 41 6.34 -10.59 -7.98
CA CYS A 41 6.76 -9.53 -7.11
C CYS A 41 6.13 -8.18 -7.53
N ALA A 42 5.12 -7.72 -6.80
CA ALA A 42 4.55 -6.37 -6.92
C ALA A 42 4.47 -5.66 -5.55
N CYS A 43 4.73 -4.34 -5.53
CA CYS A 43 4.74 -3.51 -4.33
C CYS A 43 3.43 -3.59 -3.53
N TRP A 44 2.29 -3.56 -4.24
CA TRP A 44 0.96 -3.67 -3.65
C TRP A 44 0.74 -5.03 -2.99
N ARG A 45 1.19 -6.13 -3.61
CA ARG A 45 1.03 -7.49 -3.06
C ARG A 45 1.77 -7.64 -1.76
N TRP A 46 2.99 -7.12 -1.70
CA TRP A 46 3.73 -7.03 -0.45
C TRP A 46 2.91 -6.23 0.55
N ALA A 47 2.69 -4.95 0.29
CA ALA A 47 2.15 -4.02 1.29
C ALA A 47 0.76 -4.42 1.81
N SER A 48 -0.14 -4.93 0.95
CA SER A 48 -1.53 -5.21 1.32
C SER A 48 -1.77 -6.64 1.81
N SER A 49 -0.82 -7.57 1.66
CA SER A 49 -1.08 -8.98 1.98
C SER A 49 0.14 -9.82 2.37
N GLY A 50 1.36 -9.31 2.25
CA GLY A 50 2.57 -10.12 2.37
C GLY A 50 2.65 -11.20 1.28
N PHE A 51 2.20 -10.89 0.07
CA PHE A 51 2.07 -11.84 -1.05
C PHE A 51 1.00 -12.92 -0.89
N GLY A 52 0.11 -12.80 0.09
CA GLY A 52 -0.97 -13.75 0.34
C GLY A 52 -2.08 -13.76 -0.71
N VAL A 53 -2.23 -12.68 -1.48
CA VAL A 53 -3.20 -12.60 -2.58
C VAL A 53 -2.55 -12.90 -3.93
N PRO A 54 -3.22 -13.54 -4.89
CA PRO A 54 -2.68 -13.80 -6.22
C PRO A 54 -2.60 -12.53 -7.09
N VAL A 55 -1.79 -12.57 -8.16
CA VAL A 55 -1.53 -11.41 -9.04
C VAL A 55 -2.79 -10.90 -9.74
N ASN A 56 -3.77 -11.77 -10.02
CA ASN A 56 -5.02 -11.36 -10.68
C ASN A 56 -5.90 -10.45 -9.82
N ASP A 57 -5.61 -10.33 -8.51
CA ASP A 57 -6.25 -9.40 -7.59
C ASP A 57 -5.58 -8.01 -7.57
N ASP A 58 -4.87 -7.65 -8.64
CA ASP A 58 -4.20 -6.36 -8.79
C ASP A 58 -5.20 -5.18 -8.59
N PRO A 59 -4.98 -4.28 -7.62
CA PRO A 59 -5.82 -3.10 -7.42
C PRO A 59 -5.78 -2.14 -8.62
N GLY A 60 -4.77 -2.22 -9.49
CA GLY A 60 -4.70 -1.55 -10.79
C GLY A 60 -5.94 -1.77 -11.65
N GLN A 61 -6.60 -2.93 -11.53
CA GLN A 61 -7.82 -3.22 -12.30
C GLN A 61 -9.02 -2.36 -11.86
N MET A 62 -9.11 -2.00 -10.57
CA MET A 62 -10.16 -1.09 -10.08
C MET A 62 -9.99 0.30 -10.69
N PHE A 63 -8.75 0.78 -10.68
CA PHE A 63 -8.38 2.05 -11.29
C PHE A 63 -8.66 2.08 -12.80
N THR A 64 -8.31 1.01 -13.52
CA THR A 64 -8.66 0.85 -14.94
C THR A 64 -10.17 0.80 -15.16
N SER A 65 -10.91 0.06 -14.34
CA SER A 65 -12.37 -0.05 -14.43
C SER A 65 -13.05 1.31 -14.24
N ILE A 66 -12.59 2.10 -13.27
CA ILE A 66 -13.09 3.47 -13.04
C ILE A 66 -12.79 4.38 -14.24
N ALA A 67 -11.56 4.35 -14.77
CA ALA A 67 -11.18 5.23 -15.88
C ALA A 67 -11.89 4.86 -17.20
N THR A 68 -12.09 3.57 -17.47
CA THR A 68 -12.52 3.09 -18.81
C THR A 68 -13.94 2.54 -18.85
N GLY A 69 -14.56 2.27 -17.69
CA GLY A 69 -15.81 1.53 -17.60
C GLY A 69 -15.69 0.03 -17.87
N ALA A 70 -14.47 -0.48 -18.07
CA ALA A 70 -14.23 -1.90 -18.29
C ALA A 70 -14.63 -2.73 -17.07
N ALA A 71 -15.10 -3.95 -17.31
CA ALA A 71 -15.36 -4.92 -16.24
C ALA A 71 -14.06 -5.32 -15.53
N LEU A 72 -14.16 -5.63 -14.24
CA LEU A 72 -13.06 -6.21 -13.46
C LEU A 72 -12.73 -7.61 -13.99
N ASN A 73 -11.49 -8.07 -13.77
CA ASN A 73 -11.03 -9.34 -14.33
C ASN A 73 -11.86 -10.51 -13.81
N ALA A 74 -12.41 -11.31 -14.72
CA ALA A 74 -13.17 -12.49 -14.34
C ALA A 74 -12.30 -13.43 -13.47
N GLY A 75 -12.84 -13.85 -12.34
CA GLY A 75 -12.13 -14.72 -11.39
C GLY A 75 -11.20 -14.01 -10.40
N SER A 76 -11.06 -12.68 -10.45
CA SER A 76 -10.44 -11.92 -9.35
C SER A 76 -11.40 -11.82 -8.15
N ALA A 77 -10.86 -11.64 -6.96
CA ALA A 77 -11.64 -11.34 -5.76
C ALA A 77 -12.44 -10.04 -5.92
N TRP A 78 -11.90 -9.07 -6.67
CA TRP A 78 -12.57 -7.81 -6.98
C TRP A 78 -13.86 -8.01 -7.78
N ALA A 79 -13.83 -8.84 -8.83
CA ALA A 79 -15.01 -9.12 -9.64
C ALA A 79 -16.11 -9.86 -8.87
N ASN A 80 -15.75 -10.58 -7.81
CA ASN A 80 -16.69 -11.30 -6.93
C ASN A 80 -17.13 -10.48 -5.70
N HIS A 81 -16.58 -9.28 -5.51
CA HIS A 81 -16.92 -8.39 -4.42
C HIS A 81 -17.92 -7.33 -4.88
N ALA A 82 -19.22 -7.59 -4.70
CA ALA A 82 -20.29 -6.72 -5.18
C ALA A 82 -20.14 -5.23 -4.80
N PRO A 83 -19.70 -4.87 -3.58
CA PRO A 83 -19.42 -3.47 -3.24
C PRO A 83 -18.32 -2.84 -4.10
N ALA A 84 -17.27 -3.58 -4.48
CA ALA A 84 -16.21 -3.07 -5.35
C ALA A 84 -16.71 -2.84 -6.78
N VAL A 85 -17.50 -3.78 -7.33
CA VAL A 85 -18.12 -3.62 -8.66
C VAL A 85 -19.00 -2.37 -8.71
N ALA A 86 -19.86 -2.19 -7.70
CA ALA A 86 -20.74 -1.02 -7.60
C ALA A 86 -19.95 0.28 -7.44
N PHE A 87 -18.89 0.27 -6.62
CA PHE A 87 -18.02 1.42 -6.43
C PHE A 87 -17.34 1.83 -7.73
N ALA A 88 -16.77 0.87 -8.48
CA ALA A 88 -16.11 1.13 -9.76
C ALA A 88 -17.08 1.77 -10.77
N ALA A 89 -18.28 1.22 -10.91
CA ALA A 89 -19.30 1.76 -11.81
C ALA A 89 -19.74 3.19 -11.44
N ALA A 90 -19.94 3.46 -10.14
CA ALA A 90 -20.31 4.79 -9.66
C ALA A 90 -19.19 5.82 -9.91
N ARG A 91 -17.94 5.46 -9.60
CA ARG A 91 -16.78 6.33 -9.84
C ARG A 91 -16.49 6.53 -11.32
N HIS A 92 -16.78 5.56 -12.18
CA HIS A 92 -16.65 5.74 -13.63
C HIS A 92 -17.55 6.86 -14.15
N ALA A 93 -18.82 6.89 -13.73
CA ALA A 93 -19.74 7.95 -14.13
C ALA A 93 -19.24 9.36 -13.73
N GLU A 94 -18.62 9.47 -12.56
CA GLU A 94 -18.00 10.72 -12.08
C GLU A 94 -16.72 11.06 -12.84
N TYR A 95 -15.87 10.06 -13.12
CA TYR A 95 -14.66 10.24 -13.91
C TYR A 95 -14.97 10.84 -15.29
N VAL A 96 -15.99 10.32 -15.99
CA VAL A 96 -16.42 10.85 -17.29
C VAL A 96 -16.84 12.31 -17.20
N GLN A 97 -17.46 12.74 -16.10
CA GLN A 97 -17.78 14.15 -15.88
C GLN A 97 -16.51 14.99 -15.70
N TYR A 98 -15.52 14.51 -14.94
CA TYR A 98 -14.27 15.24 -14.76
C TYR A 98 -13.52 15.37 -16.08
N ASP A 99 -13.36 14.29 -16.83
CA ASP A 99 -12.66 14.30 -18.13
C ASP A 99 -13.31 15.27 -19.12
N ALA A 100 -14.65 15.26 -19.24
CA ALA A 100 -15.39 16.16 -20.12
C ALA A 100 -15.27 17.65 -19.77
N HIS A 101 -14.89 17.98 -18.53
CA HIS A 101 -14.75 19.36 -18.04
C HIS A 101 -13.29 19.74 -17.76
N GLY A 102 -12.33 19.05 -18.38
CA GLY A 102 -10.90 19.35 -18.18
C GLY A 102 -10.48 19.21 -16.71
N TYR A 103 -11.09 18.27 -16.00
CA TYR A 103 -10.88 17.95 -14.58
C TYR A 103 -11.24 19.08 -13.61
N ALA A 104 -12.04 20.06 -14.06
CA ALA A 104 -12.54 21.17 -13.26
C ALA A 104 -14.05 21.34 -13.43
N ILE A 105 -14.83 20.73 -12.53
CA ILE A 105 -16.29 20.85 -12.50
C ILE A 105 -16.68 21.88 -11.43
N VAL A 106 -17.42 22.92 -11.82
CA VAL A 106 -17.92 23.94 -10.89
C VAL A 106 -18.87 23.30 -9.88
N GLY A 107 -18.58 23.49 -8.58
CA GLY A 107 -19.40 22.97 -7.48
C GLY A 107 -19.15 21.51 -7.10
N ALA A 108 -18.28 20.79 -7.82
CA ALA A 108 -17.82 19.46 -7.42
C ALA A 108 -16.55 19.55 -6.56
N PRO A 109 -16.17 18.46 -5.85
CA PRO A 109 -14.87 18.38 -5.21
C PRO A 109 -13.72 18.63 -6.21
N PRO A 110 -12.60 19.25 -5.80
CA PRO A 110 -11.39 19.31 -6.62
C PRO A 110 -10.96 17.91 -7.06
N TRP A 111 -10.44 17.78 -8.29
CA TRP A 111 -9.97 16.49 -8.83
C TRP A 111 -9.03 15.76 -7.87
N GLY A 112 -8.03 16.47 -7.31
CA GLY A 112 -7.10 15.88 -6.34
C GLY A 112 -7.81 15.28 -5.13
N ASN A 113 -8.80 15.98 -4.57
CA ASN A 113 -9.58 15.46 -3.43
C ASN A 113 -10.40 14.24 -3.84
N TRP A 114 -11.11 14.31 -4.97
CA TRP A 114 -11.86 13.17 -5.51
C TRP A 114 -10.95 11.95 -5.72
N PHE A 115 -9.79 12.16 -6.33
CA PHE A 115 -8.81 11.13 -6.60
C PHE A 115 -8.26 10.50 -5.33
N THR A 116 -7.87 11.30 -4.33
CA THR A 116 -7.46 10.79 -3.01
C THR A 116 -8.55 9.92 -2.37
N THR A 117 -9.84 10.29 -2.50
CA THR A 117 -10.92 9.43 -1.98
C THR A 117 -11.01 8.09 -2.71
N VAL A 118 -10.78 8.06 -4.02
CA VAL A 118 -10.74 6.81 -4.79
C VAL A 118 -9.57 5.94 -4.33
N VAL A 119 -8.38 6.53 -4.19
CA VAL A 119 -7.19 5.80 -3.73
C VAL A 119 -7.38 5.25 -2.30
N ASP A 120 -7.97 6.01 -1.38
CA ASP A 120 -8.25 5.53 -0.01
C ASP A 120 -9.18 4.31 0.00
N VAL A 121 -10.27 4.35 -0.77
CA VAL A 121 -11.20 3.20 -0.85
C VAL A 121 -10.54 1.99 -1.48
N VAL A 122 -9.76 2.17 -2.56
CA VAL A 122 -9.05 1.06 -3.22
C VAL A 122 -7.99 0.48 -2.28
N ALA A 123 -7.23 1.31 -1.58
CA ALA A 123 -6.21 0.87 -0.63
C ALA A 123 -6.81 0.09 0.55
N ARG A 124 -7.90 0.58 1.16
CA ARG A 124 -8.62 -0.12 2.23
C ARG A 124 -9.17 -1.46 1.77
N SER A 125 -9.78 -1.48 0.58
CA SER A 125 -10.33 -2.70 -0.02
C SER A 125 -9.22 -3.72 -0.31
N ALA A 126 -8.07 -3.27 -0.81
CA ALA A 126 -6.91 -4.14 -1.04
C ALA A 126 -6.37 -4.75 0.25
N CYS A 127 -6.36 -4.00 1.37
CA CYS A 127 -6.00 -4.53 2.69
C CYS A 127 -7.00 -5.61 3.15
N GLN A 128 -8.31 -5.36 2.99
CA GLN A 128 -9.35 -6.33 3.37
C GLN A 128 -9.24 -7.62 2.57
N LEU A 129 -9.07 -7.52 1.25
CA LEU A 129 -8.85 -8.67 0.37
C LEU A 129 -7.54 -9.40 0.69
N GLY A 130 -6.54 -8.68 1.22
CA GLY A 130 -5.30 -9.22 1.75
C GLY A 130 -5.37 -9.81 3.16
N ASN A 131 -6.57 -9.96 3.72
CA ASN A 131 -6.82 -10.43 5.09
C ASN A 131 -6.15 -9.57 6.17
N MET A 132 -6.12 -8.25 5.96
CA MET A 132 -5.75 -7.25 6.96
C MET A 132 -6.99 -6.46 7.35
N THR A 133 -7.09 -6.01 8.60
CA THR A 133 -8.24 -5.21 9.06
C THR A 133 -7.91 -3.72 9.03
N PRO A 134 -8.54 -2.91 8.16
CA PRO A 134 -8.43 -1.46 8.25
C PRO A 134 -9.04 -0.96 9.56
N GLY A 135 -8.32 -0.09 10.25
CA GLY A 135 -8.76 0.45 11.52
C GLY A 135 -7.63 1.17 12.24
N ALA A 136 -7.99 2.08 13.14
CA ALA A 136 -7.03 2.84 13.92
C ALA A 136 -6.80 2.19 15.29
N GLY A 137 -5.55 2.09 15.70
CA GLY A 137 -5.19 1.60 17.02
C GLY A 137 -3.72 1.19 17.12
N ALA A 138 -3.09 1.60 18.22
CA ALA A 138 -1.81 1.02 18.59
C ALA A 138 -1.97 -0.48 18.87
N GLN A 139 -0.95 -1.23 18.49
CA GLN A 139 -0.82 -2.65 18.78
C GLN A 139 -0.42 -2.87 20.24
N ALA A 140 -0.33 -4.14 20.65
CA ALA A 140 -0.03 -4.52 22.03
C ALA A 140 1.28 -3.90 22.57
N ASN A 141 2.29 -3.64 21.73
CA ASN A 141 3.56 -3.03 22.14
C ASN A 141 3.69 -1.56 21.72
N GLY A 142 2.58 -0.90 21.38
CA GLY A 142 2.51 0.52 21.07
C GLY A 142 2.83 0.89 19.62
N GLU A 143 3.28 -0.05 18.79
CA GLU A 143 3.53 0.18 17.37
C GLU A 143 2.21 0.39 16.60
N ARG A 144 2.29 1.02 15.43
CA ARG A 144 1.14 1.19 14.50
C ARG A 144 1.55 0.74 13.10
N TYR A 145 0.63 0.15 12.37
CA TYR A 145 0.89 -0.36 11.01
C TYR A 145 0.09 0.46 9.99
N TYR A 146 0.73 0.80 8.89
CA TYR A 146 0.08 1.52 7.80
C TYR A 146 0.43 0.88 6.47
N VAL A 147 -0.58 0.64 5.64
CA VAL A 147 -0.39 0.42 4.21
C VAL A 147 -0.44 1.78 3.54
N CYS A 148 0.69 2.17 2.97
CA CYS A 148 0.85 3.46 2.32
C CYS A 148 0.76 3.27 0.80
N VAL A 149 0.02 4.17 0.15
CA VAL A 149 -0.08 4.24 -1.31
C VAL A 149 0.34 5.63 -1.73
N HIS A 150 1.49 5.72 -2.38
CA HIS A 150 1.89 6.90 -3.10
C HIS A 150 1.26 6.90 -4.48
N TYR A 151 0.82 8.08 -4.91
CA TYR A 151 0.29 8.32 -6.23
C TYR A 151 0.82 9.65 -6.73
N ASP A 152 1.13 9.73 -8.02
CA ASP A 152 1.46 10.99 -8.66
C ASP A 152 0.16 11.59 -9.21
N PRO A 153 -0.42 12.66 -8.62
CA PRO A 153 -1.67 13.23 -9.12
C PRO A 153 -1.52 13.83 -10.52
N VAL A 154 -0.33 14.33 -10.86
CA VAL A 154 -0.01 14.95 -12.17
C VAL A 154 1.41 14.55 -12.59
N SER A 155 1.56 13.98 -13.79
CA SER A 155 2.86 13.81 -14.44
C SER A 155 2.86 14.51 -15.79
N ASN A 156 3.91 15.28 -16.09
CA ASN A 156 4.06 16.00 -17.36
C ASN A 156 2.85 16.88 -17.74
N GLY A 157 2.16 17.46 -16.76
CA GLY A 157 1.02 18.34 -16.98
C GLY A 157 -0.31 17.63 -17.31
N VAL A 158 -0.36 16.30 -17.21
CA VAL A 158 -1.58 15.50 -17.42
C VAL A 158 -1.97 14.81 -16.11
N ASN A 159 -3.26 14.81 -15.78
CA ASN A 159 -3.77 14.03 -14.66
C ASN A 159 -3.53 12.54 -14.93
N ASN A 160 -2.82 11.87 -14.02
CA ASN A 160 -2.48 10.48 -14.24
C ASN A 160 -3.71 9.58 -14.16
N ALA A 161 -3.71 8.54 -15.00
CA ALA A 161 -4.55 7.40 -14.76
C ALA A 161 -4.15 6.74 -13.42
N PRO A 162 -5.10 6.24 -12.63
CA PRO A 162 -4.85 5.88 -11.24
C PRO A 162 -3.97 4.62 -11.02
N ASN A 163 -3.35 4.07 -12.07
CA ASN A 163 -2.55 2.85 -12.01
C ASN A 163 -1.05 3.10 -11.75
N TYR A 164 -0.56 4.35 -11.78
CA TYR A 164 0.81 4.69 -11.38
C TYR A 164 0.86 4.94 -9.88
N THR A 165 0.90 3.84 -9.13
CA THR A 165 0.97 3.88 -7.67
C THR A 165 2.16 3.07 -7.18
N HIS A 166 2.74 3.50 -6.06
CA HIS A 166 3.74 2.73 -5.33
C HIS A 166 3.26 2.47 -3.91
N TRP A 167 3.52 1.26 -3.41
CA TRP A 167 2.94 0.78 -2.17
C TRP A 167 4.03 0.29 -1.23
N TRP A 168 3.87 0.59 0.06
CA TRP A 168 4.74 0.05 1.11
C TRP A 168 3.98 -0.17 2.41
N LEU A 169 4.54 -1.02 3.26
CA LEU A 169 4.11 -1.18 4.65
C LEU A 169 4.97 -0.28 5.53
N ALA A 170 4.37 0.62 6.30
CA ALA A 170 5.06 1.40 7.31
C ALA A 170 4.75 0.88 8.72
N ILE A 171 5.78 0.67 9.51
CA ILE A 171 5.68 0.33 10.93
C ILE A 171 6.14 1.54 11.73
N HIS A 172 5.21 2.21 12.42
CA HIS A 172 5.52 3.27 13.37
C HIS A 172 5.90 2.66 14.71
N LEU A 173 7.09 3.02 15.19
CA LEU A 173 7.72 2.38 16.36
C LEU A 173 7.60 3.22 17.63
N GLY A 174 6.92 4.36 17.55
CA GLY A 174 6.82 5.39 18.58
C GLY A 174 7.68 6.61 18.27
N GLN A 175 8.01 7.38 19.30
CA GLN A 175 8.82 8.59 19.18
C GLN A 175 10.15 8.47 19.92
N LEU A 176 11.22 8.99 19.32
CA LEU A 176 12.51 9.19 19.95
C LEU A 176 12.89 10.67 19.85
N HIS A 177 13.14 11.33 20.98
CA HIS A 177 13.41 12.77 21.07
C HIS A 177 12.34 13.66 20.41
N GLY A 178 11.07 13.25 20.49
CA GLY A 178 9.93 13.97 19.91
C GLY A 178 9.80 13.82 18.39
N GLN A 179 10.59 12.95 17.76
CA GLN A 179 10.47 12.60 16.35
C GLN A 179 9.89 11.20 16.22
N ASP A 180 8.91 11.04 15.34
CA ASP A 180 8.38 9.71 15.02
C ASP A 180 9.43 8.83 14.37
N GLN A 181 9.48 7.56 14.78
CA GLN A 181 10.33 6.54 14.19
C GLN A 181 9.49 5.61 13.33
N TYR A 182 9.92 5.41 12.10
CA TYR A 182 9.27 4.50 11.16
C TYR A 182 10.28 3.55 10.52
N CYS A 183 9.82 2.34 10.23
CA CYS A 183 10.44 1.49 9.22
C CYS A 183 9.44 1.28 8.08
N CYS A 184 9.75 1.82 6.89
CA CYS A 184 8.96 1.60 5.69
C CYS A 184 9.57 0.43 4.91
N ILE A 185 8.75 -0.54 4.53
CA ILE A 185 9.18 -1.78 3.90
C ILE A 185 8.45 -1.88 2.58
N GLU A 186 9.22 -1.85 1.50
CA GLU A 186 8.71 -1.80 0.14
C GLU A 186 9.36 -2.88 -0.71
N MET A 187 8.77 -3.11 -1.87
CA MET A 187 9.35 -3.94 -2.90
C MET A 187 9.11 -3.27 -4.24
N PHE A 188 10.03 -3.39 -5.19
CA PHE A 188 9.84 -2.85 -6.53
C PHE A 188 9.34 -3.94 -7.50
N PRO A 189 8.49 -3.60 -8.48
CA PRO A 189 8.06 -4.54 -9.50
C PRO A 189 9.24 -5.26 -10.16
N GLY A 190 9.16 -6.59 -10.25
CA GLY A 190 10.23 -7.42 -10.84
C GLY A 190 11.46 -7.65 -9.94
N SER A 191 11.51 -7.06 -8.75
CA SER A 191 12.57 -7.30 -7.75
C SER A 191 12.22 -8.47 -6.85
N THR A 192 13.21 -9.27 -6.45
CA THR A 192 13.09 -10.25 -5.35
C THR A 192 13.48 -9.67 -3.99
N HIS A 193 13.82 -8.39 -3.93
CA HIS A 193 14.33 -7.76 -2.71
C HIS A 193 13.23 -6.99 -1.98
N LEU A 194 13.11 -7.22 -0.67
CA LEU A 194 12.45 -6.28 0.24
C LEU A 194 13.43 -5.17 0.61
N THR A 195 13.04 -3.94 0.37
CA THR A 195 13.79 -2.75 0.74
C THR A 195 13.22 -2.17 2.03
N PHE A 196 14.08 -2.06 3.03
CA PHE A 196 13.77 -1.46 4.33
C PHE A 196 14.33 -0.04 4.35
N ARG A 197 13.44 0.95 4.44
CA ARG A 197 13.78 2.34 4.73
C ARG A 197 13.65 2.56 6.23
N ILE A 198 14.79 2.71 6.88
CA ILE A 198 14.92 2.85 8.33
C ILE A 198 14.93 4.34 8.64
N ASN A 199 14.01 4.79 9.51
CA ASN A 199 13.80 6.20 9.85
C ASN A 199 13.64 7.12 8.62
N ASN A 200 13.06 6.57 7.55
CA ASN A 200 12.90 7.26 6.28
C ASN A 200 11.66 6.71 5.56
N ALA A 201 10.97 7.57 4.81
CA ALA A 201 9.83 7.20 3.97
C ALA A 201 10.24 7.16 2.49
N TYR A 202 9.41 6.56 1.64
CA TYR A 202 9.60 6.64 0.18
C TYR A 202 9.28 8.04 -0.34
N ALA A 203 8.11 8.56 0.04
CA ALA A 203 7.63 9.91 -0.30
C ALA A 203 7.01 10.58 0.92
N LEU A 204 7.13 11.90 1.02
CA LEU A 204 6.58 12.70 2.13
C LEU A 204 5.16 13.23 1.84
N ASN A 205 4.81 13.39 0.57
CA ASN A 205 3.55 13.97 0.10
C ASN A 205 2.83 12.99 -0.83
N ASP A 206 1.58 13.30 -1.14
CA ASP A 206 0.76 12.57 -2.12
C ASP A 206 0.64 11.07 -1.78
N ASN A 207 0.35 10.83 -0.51
CA ASN A 207 0.18 9.51 0.06
C ASN A 207 -1.21 9.34 0.67
N VAL A 208 -1.81 8.18 0.44
CA VAL A 208 -2.88 7.66 1.28
C VAL A 208 -2.25 6.72 2.30
N HIS A 209 -2.57 6.92 3.59
CA HIS A 209 -2.16 6.03 4.67
C HIS A 209 -3.37 5.29 5.23
N VAL A 210 -3.46 3.99 4.94
CA VAL A 210 -4.45 3.12 5.54
C VAL A 210 -3.85 2.52 6.80
N GLU A 211 -4.26 3.01 7.96
CA GLU A 211 -3.95 2.34 9.22
C GLU A 211 -4.67 0.98 9.28
N VAL A 212 -3.93 -0.03 9.72
CA VAL A 212 -4.41 -1.41 9.85
C VAL A 212 -4.12 -1.91 11.26
N THR A 213 -5.06 -2.67 11.81
CA THR A 213 -4.94 -3.19 13.19
C THR A 213 -4.15 -4.49 13.27
N ASP A 214 -3.69 -5.02 12.13
CA ASP A 214 -2.99 -6.29 12.05
C ASP A 214 -2.17 -6.41 10.77
N LEU A 215 -1.07 -7.17 10.87
CA LEU A 215 -0.38 -7.74 9.72
C LEU A 215 -0.90 -9.15 9.42
N SER A 216 -0.92 -9.51 8.14
CA SER A 216 -1.21 -10.89 7.68
C SER A 216 -0.18 -11.89 8.21
N ALA A 217 -0.54 -13.18 8.24
CA ALA A 217 0.39 -14.24 8.65
C ALA A 217 1.66 -14.27 7.77
N ASN A 218 1.51 -13.96 6.48
CA ASN A 218 2.62 -13.92 5.55
C ASN A 218 3.60 -12.78 5.82
N HIS A 219 3.09 -11.58 6.13
CA HIS A 219 3.94 -10.47 6.57
C HIS A 219 4.80 -10.90 7.76
N LEU A 220 4.17 -11.50 8.78
CA LEU A 220 4.89 -11.92 9.97
C LEU A 220 5.93 -13.00 9.68
N ALA A 221 5.60 -13.98 8.85
CA ALA A 221 6.54 -15.03 8.47
C ALA A 221 7.77 -14.46 7.74
N VAL A 222 7.58 -13.54 6.80
CA VAL A 222 8.69 -12.88 6.10
C VAL A 222 9.49 -11.99 7.05
N LEU A 223 8.82 -11.14 7.84
CA LEU A 223 9.48 -10.23 8.77
C LEU A 223 10.24 -10.98 9.88
N ALA A 224 9.75 -12.13 10.34
CA ALA A 224 10.45 -12.99 11.29
C ALA A 224 11.70 -13.67 10.71
N ALA A 225 11.77 -13.82 9.39
CA ALA A 225 12.95 -14.37 8.73
C ALA A 225 14.00 -13.30 8.39
N VAL A 226 13.59 -12.02 8.35
CA VAL A 226 14.43 -10.90 7.90
C VAL A 226 14.93 -10.01 9.04
N ILE A 227 14.14 -9.83 10.10
CA ILE A 227 14.44 -8.98 11.28
C ILE A 227 14.91 -9.84 12.44
#